data_AF-A0A6J4H470-F1
#
_entry.id   AF-A0A6J4H470-F1
#
_cell.length_a   1.000
_cell.length_b   1.000
_cell.length_c   1.000
_cell.angle_alpha   90.00
_cell.angle_beta   90.00
_cell.angle_gamma   90.00
#
_symmetry.space_group_name_H-M   'P 1'
#
loop_
_entity.id
_entity.type
_entity.pdbx_description
1 polymer ?
#
loop_
_entity_poly.entity_id
_entity_poly.type
_entity_poly.pdbx_seq_one_letter_code
_entity_poly.pdbx_strand_id
1 'polypeptide(L)' 'MVNNAGPRSLRQLLDAVLTVSSDLDLPAMLQRVVEAAAALVDARYAALGVLDEEGTRLAQFL' A
#
# COMPACT_ATOMS: atom_id res chain seq x y z
N MET A 1 -32.39 16.68 -12.30
CA MET A 1 -32.09 17.88 -11.49
C MET A 1 -31.42 17.40 -10.22
N VAL A 2 -30.25 17.95 -9.95
CA VAL A 2 -29.20 17.45 -9.03
C VAL A 2 -29.61 17.51 -7.55
N ASN A 3 -28.94 16.65 -6.75
CA ASN A 3 -28.59 16.79 -5.32
C ASN A 3 -29.54 16.25 -4.23
N ASN A 4 -29.03 15.26 -3.48
CA ASN A 4 -28.50 15.57 -2.14
C ASN A 4 -27.47 14.52 -1.67
N ALA A 5 -26.22 14.71 -2.12
CA ALA A 5 -25.05 14.04 -1.57
C ALA A 5 -24.75 14.65 -0.20
N GLY A 6 -25.43 14.17 0.85
CA GLY A 6 -25.13 14.58 2.22
C GLY A 6 -23.66 14.27 2.57
N PRO A 7 -23.08 14.91 3.61
CA PRO A 7 -21.66 14.82 3.94
C PRO A 7 -21.15 13.39 4.19
N ARG A 8 -22.06 12.41 4.38
CA ARG A 8 -21.74 10.98 4.40
C ARG A 8 -21.30 10.42 3.04
N SER A 9 -21.94 10.80 1.94
CA SER A 9 -21.59 10.33 0.59
C SER A 9 -20.24 10.87 0.10
N LEU A 10 -19.91 12.13 0.44
CA LEU A 10 -18.59 12.69 0.16
C LEU A 10 -17.50 11.99 0.98
N ARG A 11 -17.77 11.67 2.26
CA ARG A 11 -16.86 10.86 3.08
C ARG A 11 -16.67 9.45 2.51
N GLN A 12 -17.73 8.80 2.05
CA GLN A 12 -17.64 7.48 1.40
C GLN A 12 -16.83 7.51 0.11
N LEU A 13 -16.99 8.55 -0.71
CA LEU A 13 -16.18 8.73 -1.91
C LEU A 13 -14.71 9.05 -1.58
N LEU A 14 -14.46 9.88 -0.56
CA LEU A 14 -13.10 10.18 -0.10
C LEU A 14 -12.42 8.93 0.47
N ASP A 15 -13.11 8.14 1.30
CA ASP A 15 -12.61 6.87 1.83
C ASP A 15 -12.32 5.87 0.70
N ALA A 16 -13.17 5.81 -0.33
CA ALA A 16 -12.94 4.95 -1.49
C ALA A 16 -11.71 5.38 -2.32
N VAL A 17 -11.55 6.70 -2.55
CA VAL A 17 -10.38 7.24 -3.26
C VAL A 17 -9.10 7.05 -2.45
N LEU A 18 -9.15 7.26 -1.13
CA LEU A 18 -8.03 7.01 -0.22
C LEU A 18 -7.66 5.53 -0.19
N THR A 19 -8.63 4.62 -0.15
CA THR A 19 -8.42 3.16 -0.21
C THR A 19 -7.75 2.77 -1.53
N VAL A 20 -8.26 3.24 -2.67
CA VAL A 20 -7.67 2.96 -3.98
C VAL A 20 -6.25 3.54 -4.10
N SER A 21 -6.00 4.74 -3.58
CA SER A 21 -4.64 5.31 -3.54
C SER A 21 -3.70 4.57 -2.59
N SER A 22 -4.23 4.02 -1.49
CA SER A 22 -3.45 3.24 -0.52
C SER A 22 -3.15 1.81 -0.99
N ASP A 23 -3.97 1.28 -1.89
CA ASP A 23 -3.70 0.02 -2.59
C ASP A 23 -2.73 0.21 -3.78
N LEU A 24 -2.47 1.46 -4.19
CA LEU A 24 -1.58 1.85 -5.29
C LEU A 24 -0.23 2.44 -4.85
N ASP A 25 0.05 2.52 -3.54
CA ASP A 25 1.40 2.84 -3.06
C ASP A 25 2.18 1.52 -2.92
N LEU A 26 2.78 1.08 -4.02
CA LEU A 26 3.62 -0.13 -4.09
C LEU A 26 4.54 -0.27 -2.86
N PRO A 27 5.27 0.78 -2.43
CA PRO A 27 5.99 0.80 -1.16
C PRO A 27 5.18 0.34 0.06
N ALA A 28 3.98 0.89 0.27
CA ALA A 28 3.12 0.56 1.41
C ALA A 28 2.58 -0.88 1.33
N MET A 29 2.22 -1.35 0.14
CA MET A 29 1.82 -2.75 -0.08
C MET A 29 2.97 -3.71 0.24
N LEU A 30 4.18 -3.45 -0.28
CA LEU A 30 5.36 -4.27 -0.03
C LEU A 30 5.74 -4.28 1.46
N GLN A 31 5.63 -3.14 2.14
CA GLN A 31 5.86 -3.08 3.58
C GLN A 31 4.88 -3.97 4.37
N ARG A 32 3.57 -3.94 4.06
CA ARG A 32 2.59 -4.84 4.68
C ARG A 32 2.92 -6.32 4.46
N VAL A 33 3.41 -6.68 3.27
CA VAL A 33 3.83 -8.05 2.96
C VAL A 33 5.03 -8.47 3.82
N VAL A 34 6.04 -7.61 3.93
CA VAL A 34 7.24 -7.86 4.75
C VAL A 34 6.87 -8.03 6.22
N GLU A 35 6.03 -7.16 6.75
CA GLU A 35 5.56 -7.22 8.15
C GLU A 35 4.75 -8.50 8.41
N ALA A 36 3.83 -8.86 7.52
CA ALA A 36 3.04 -10.07 7.65
C ALA A 36 3.89 -11.35 7.58
N ALA A 37 4.87 -11.39 6.66
CA ALA A 37 5.80 -12.50 6.54
C ALA A 37 6.70 -12.62 7.78
N ALA A 38 7.19 -11.50 8.31
CA ALA A 38 7.98 -11.47 9.54
C ALA A 38 7.19 -12.01 10.74
N ALA A 39 5.95 -11.57 10.89
CA ALA A 39 5.06 -12.03 11.95
C ALA A 39 4.73 -13.53 11.82
N LEU A 40 4.55 -14.03 10.59
CA LEU A 40 4.28 -15.45 10.33
C LEU A 40 5.41 -16.38 10.79
N VAL A 41 6.66 -15.92 10.71
CA VAL A 41 7.86 -16.72 11.06
C VAL A 41 8.50 -16.32 12.39
N ASP A 42 7.86 -15.42 13.15
CA ASP A 42 8.39 -14.83 14.40
C ASP A 42 9.81 -14.23 14.23
N ALA A 43 10.04 -13.56 13.10
CA ALA A 43 11.32 -12.93 12.81
C ALA A 43 11.45 -11.57 13.50
N ARG A 44 12.60 -11.35 14.15
CA ARG A 44 12.97 -10.05 14.72
C ARG A 44 13.19 -8.96 13.66
N TYR A 45 13.61 -9.35 12.46
CA TYR A 45 13.93 -8.46 11.35
C TYR A 45 13.51 -9.12 10.03
N ALA A 46 12.97 -8.31 9.11
CA ALA A 46 12.71 -8.70 7.74
C ALA A 46 13.00 -7.51 6.82
N ALA A 47 13.37 -7.80 5.58
CA ALA A 47 13.64 -6.80 4.57
C ALA A 47 13.29 -7.32 3.17
N LEU A 48 12.96 -6.41 2.25
CA LEU A 48 12.66 -6.71 0.85
C LEU A 48 13.43 -5.77 -0.09
N GLY A 49 14.19 -6.36 -1.01
CA GLY A 49 14.81 -5.65 -2.13
C GLY A 49 13.97 -5.79 -3.40
N VAL A 50 13.64 -4.66 -4.03
CA VAL A 50 13.04 -4.62 -5.37
C VAL A 50 14.15 -4.27 -6.36
N LEU A 51 14.30 -5.07 -7.41
CA LEU A 51 15.27 -4.79 -8.47
C LEU A 51 14.72 -3.73 -9.43
N ASP A 52 15.63 -2.99 -10.08
CA ASP A 52 15.27 -2.15 -11.22
C ASP A 52 14.82 -2.99 -12.42
N GLU A 53 14.27 -2.33 -13.45
CA GLU A 53 13.76 -3.01 -14.66
C GLU A 53 14.84 -3.85 -15.36
N GLU A 54 16.11 -3.47 -15.20
CA GLU A 54 17.27 -4.14 -15.78
C GLU A 54 17.76 -5.32 -14.92
N GLY A 55 17.27 -5.45 -13.68
CA GLY A 55 17.67 -6.49 -12.74
C GLY A 55 19.09 -6.34 -12.21
N THR A 56 19.73 -5.17 -12.36
CA THR A 56 21.15 -4.98 -12.06
C THR A 56 21.39 -4.26 -10.74
N ARG A 57 20.41 -3.50 -10.24
CA ARG A 57 20.51 -2.74 -8.99
C ARG A 57 19.20 -2.82 -8.21
N LEU A 58 19.27 -2.42 -6.94
CA LEU A 58 18.07 -2.23 -6.13
C LEU A 58 17.39 -0.91 -6.52
N ALA A 59 16.15 -1.00 -6.98
CA ALA A 59 15.26 0.14 -7.12
C ALA A 59 14.69 0.57 -5.76
N GLN A 60 14.46 -0.39 -4.86
CA GLN A 60 13.93 -0.11 -3.52
C GLN A 60 14.45 -1.14 -2.51
N PHE A 61 14.60 -0.70 -1.26
CA PHE A 61 14.91 -1.56 -0.12
C PHE A 61 14.03 -1.13 1.04
N LEU A 62 13.33 -2.09 1.64
CA LEU A 62 12.41 -1.94 2.76
C LEU A 62 12.85 -2.84 3.91
#